data_AF-A0A967LT00-F1
#
_entry.id   AF-A0A967LT00-F1
#
_cell.length_a   1.000
_cell.length_b   1.000
_cell.length_c   1.000
_cell.angle_alpha   90.00
_cell.angle_beta   90.00
_cell.angle_gamma   90.00
#
_symmetry.space_group_name_H-M   'P 1'
#
loop_
_entity.id
_entity.type
_entity.pdbx_description
1 polymer ?
#
loop_
_entity_poly.entity_id
_entity_poly.type
_entity_poly.pdbx_seq_one_letter_code
_entity_poly.pdbx_strand_id
1 'polypeptide(L)'
;AVVEAFPGFDLSTILDRVGEKAYTVFMAVPTIYVKLIRALEEAAPEDRARWTDGFAAMRLMVSGSAALPAATHEKWTGLTGQ
;
A
#
# COMPACT_ATOMS: atom_id res chain seq x y z
N ALA A 1 -14.57 9.82 -10.81
CA ALA A 1 -13.60 8.85 -10.28
C ALA A 1 -13.31 7.82 -11.38
N VAL A 2 -12.05 7.40 -11.53
CA VAL A 2 -11.65 6.33 -12.46
C VAL A 2 -11.26 5.11 -11.63
N VAL A 3 -11.61 3.92 -12.10
CA VAL A 3 -11.26 2.65 -11.45
C VAL A 3 -10.37 1.87 -12.39
N GLU A 4 -9.22 1.42 -11.89
CA GLU A 4 -8.34 0.48 -12.58
C GLU A 4 -8.62 -0.92 -12.02
N ALA A 5 -9.05 -1.83 -12.88
CA ALA A 5 -9.45 -3.18 -12.50
C ALA A 5 -8.41 -4.19 -12.98
N PHE A 6 -8.06 -5.12 -12.09
CA PHE A 6 -7.10 -6.19 -12.37
C PHE A 6 -7.82 -7.56 -12.33
N PRO A 7 -7.40 -8.54 -13.14
CA PRO A 7 -7.95 -9.90 -13.08
C PRO A 7 -7.72 -10.60 -11.73
N GLY A 8 -6.69 -10.16 -10.99
CA GLY A 8 -6.33 -10.66 -9.67
C GLY A 8 -5.35 -9.73 -8.98
N PHE A 9 -5.01 -10.04 -7.74
CA PHE A 9 -4.01 -9.29 -6.97
C PHE A 9 -2.60 -9.62 -7.46
N ASP A 10 -1.91 -8.64 -8.03
CA ASP A 10 -0.49 -8.71 -8.36
C ASP A 10 0.28 -7.61 -7.62
N LEU A 11 1.17 -8.02 -6.72
CA LEU A 11 1.84 -7.11 -5.80
C LEU A 11 2.80 -6.16 -6.54
N SER A 12 3.58 -6.67 -7.50
CA SER A 12 4.50 -5.88 -8.32
C SER A 12 3.78 -4.78 -9.08
N THR A 13 2.73 -5.15 -9.82
CA THR A 13 1.93 -4.21 -10.61
C THR A 13 1.31 -3.14 -9.73
N ILE A 14 0.78 -3.51 -8.57
CA ILE A 14 0.21 -2.55 -7.62
C ILE A 14 1.29 -1.58 -7.14
N LEU A 15 2.46 -2.06 -6.73
CA LEU A 15 3.55 -1.22 -6.23
C LEU A 15 4.10 -0.29 -7.31
N ASP A 16 4.23 -0.75 -8.56
CA ASP A 16 4.64 0.09 -9.68
C ASP A 16 3.65 1.24 -9.91
N ARG A 17 2.35 0.94 -9.96
CA ARG A 17 1.29 1.95 -10.12
C ARG A 17 1.19 2.90 -8.93
N VAL A 18 1.44 2.42 -7.71
CA VAL A 18 1.58 3.26 -6.51
C VAL A 18 2.77 4.21 -6.66
N GLY A 19 3.93 3.71 -7.10
CA GLY A 19 5.11 4.52 -7.36
C GLY A 19 4.95 5.52 -8.50
N GLU A 20 3.98 5.32 -9.39
CA GLU A 20 3.54 6.29 -10.41
C GLU A 20 2.48 7.28 -9.90
N LYS A 21 2.04 7.16 -8.64
CA LYS A 21 0.94 7.94 -8.04
C LYS A 21 -0.37 7.82 -8.82
N ALA A 22 -0.61 6.65 -9.42
CA ALA A 22 -1.82 6.39 -10.21
C ALA A 22 -3.10 6.32 -9.36
N TYR A 23 -2.97 6.20 -8.03
CA TYR A 23 -4.10 6.06 -7.11
C TYR A 23 -4.15 7.19 -6.09
N THR A 24 -5.37 7.56 -5.72
CA THR A 24 -5.63 8.52 -4.63
C THR A 24 -6.33 7.88 -3.43
N VAL A 25 -6.88 6.68 -3.60
CA VAL A 25 -7.56 5.90 -2.56
C VAL A 25 -7.12 4.45 -2.69
N PHE A 26 -6.81 3.81 -1.56
CA PHE A 26 -6.47 2.40 -1.51
C PHE A 26 -7.35 1.67 -0.50
N MET A 27 -7.95 0.57 -0.92
CA MET A 27 -8.80 -0.24 -0.07
C MET A 27 -8.36 -1.70 -0.17
N ALA A 28 -8.06 -2.32 0.96
CA ALA A 28 -7.63 -3.71 0.98
C ALA A 28 -8.05 -4.39 2.29
N VAL A 29 -7.89 -5.71 2.34
CA VAL A 29 -8.09 -6.50 3.57
C VAL A 29 -6.79 -6.56 4.39
N PRO A 30 -6.82 -6.84 5.70
CA PRO A 30 -5.63 -6.83 6.56
C PRO A 30 -4.44 -7.66 6.03
N THR A 31 -4.71 -8.79 5.39
CA THR A 31 -3.66 -9.68 4.85
C THR A 31 -2.87 -9.03 3.70
N ILE A 32 -3.45 -8.08 2.98
CA ILE A 32 -2.73 -7.32 1.94
C ILE A 32 -1.77 -6.32 2.59
N TYR A 33 -2.17 -5.63 3.66
CA TYR A 33 -1.27 -4.74 4.40
C TYR A 33 -0.04 -5.49 4.93
N VAL A 34 -0.22 -6.70 5.46
CA VAL A 34 0.90 -7.56 5.90
C VAL A 34 1.85 -7.88 4.74
N LYS A 35 1.33 -8.18 3.55
CA LYS A 35 2.15 -8.43 2.35
C LYS A 35 2.91 -7.18 1.89
N LEU A 36 2.24 -6.02 1.88
CA LEU A 36 2.84 -4.75 1.49
C LEU A 36 3.97 -4.34 2.44
N ILE A 37 3.76 -4.45 3.76
CA ILE A 37 4.79 -4.15 4.76
C ILE A 37 6.04 -4.98 4.51
N ARG A 38 5.90 -6.30 4.32
CA ARG A 38 7.04 -7.18 4.02
C ARG A 38 7.76 -6.76 2.74
N ALA A 39 7.01 -6.49 1.67
CA ALA A 39 7.60 -6.03 0.41
C ALA A 39 8.37 -4.71 0.58
N LEU A 40 7.83 -3.76 1.36
CA LEU A 40 8.53 -2.51 1.66
C LEU A 40 9.80 -2.77 2.49
N GLU A 41 9.75 -3.62 3.51
CA GLU A 41 10.89 -3.97 4.37
C GLU A 41 12.02 -4.71 3.62
N GLU A 42 11.68 -5.48 2.59
CA GLU A 42 12.62 -6.25 1.76
C GLU A 42 13.10 -5.48 0.52
N ALA A 43 12.41 -4.41 0.13
CA ALA A 43 12.74 -3.62 -1.06
C ALA A 43 14.08 -2.88 -0.96
N ALA A 44 14.71 -2.68 -2.11
CA ALA A 44 15.85 -1.78 -2.26
C ALA A 44 15.47 -0.35 -1.82
N PRO A 45 16.43 0.45 -1.30
CA PRO A 45 16.12 1.78 -0.78
C PRO A 45 15.40 2.70 -1.76
N GLU A 46 15.76 2.65 -3.05
CA GLU A 46 15.15 3.47 -4.10
C GLU A 46 13.69 3.09 -4.36
N ASP A 47 13.40 1.80 -4.52
CA ASP A 47 12.03 1.30 -4.71
C ASP A 47 11.17 1.55 -3.49
N ARG A 48 11.73 1.31 -2.29
CA ARG A 48 11.04 1.59 -1.03
C ARG A 48 10.63 3.06 -0.96
N ALA A 49 11.56 3.98 -1.21
CA ALA A 49 11.28 5.41 -1.17
C ALA A 49 10.22 5.81 -2.21
N ARG A 50 10.30 5.25 -3.43
CA ARG A 50 9.31 5.49 -4.49
C ARG A 50 7.91 5.02 -4.08
N TRP A 51 7.80 3.83 -3.52
CA TRP A 51 6.50 3.25 -3.14
C TRP A 51 5.92 3.91 -1.88
N THR A 52 6.75 4.22 -0.86
CA THR A 52 6.27 4.91 0.34
C THR A 52 5.80 6.33 0.02
N ASP A 53 6.49 7.07 -0.85
CA ASP A 53 6.03 8.38 -1.36
C ASP A 53 4.70 8.27 -2.13
N GLY A 54 4.53 7.19 -2.90
CA GLY A 54 3.27 6.89 -3.57
C GLY A 54 2.11 6.66 -2.61
N PHE A 55 2.32 5.89 -1.55
CA PHE A 55 1.31 5.67 -0.50
C PHE A 55 1.03 6.94 0.32
N ALA A 56 2.07 7.70 0.66
CA ALA A 56 1.95 8.96 1.40
C ALA A 56 1.08 9.99 0.67
N ALA A 57 1.11 9.99 -0.67
CA ALA A 57 0.33 10.92 -1.49
C ALA A 57 -1.18 10.60 -1.55
N MET A 58 -1.62 9.45 -1.04
CA MET A 58 -3.03 9.07 -1.07
C MET A 58 -3.84 9.87 -0.04
N ARG A 59 -5.12 10.14 -0.32
CA ARG A 59 -5.98 10.89 0.61
C ARG A 59 -6.73 10.02 1.61
N LEU A 60 -6.76 8.70 1.35
CA LEU A 60 -7.51 7.75 2.16
C LEU A 60 -7.00 6.32 1.92
N MET A 61 -6.75 5.60 3.01
CA MET A 61 -6.47 4.17 2.99
C MET A 61 -7.45 3.44 3.91
N VAL A 62 -8.00 2.32 3.46
CA VAL A 62 -9.00 1.56 4.21
C VAL A 62 -8.62 0.09 4.31
N SER A 63 -8.57 -0.41 5.55
CA SER A 63 -8.55 -1.84 5.85
C SER A 63 -9.97 -2.35 6.11
N GLY A 64 -10.55 -3.08 5.15
CA GLY A 64 -11.90 -3.63 5.23
C GLY A 64 -11.96 -5.12 5.61
N SER A 65 -13.16 -5.67 5.75
CA SER A 65 -13.46 -7.09 6.04
C SER A 65 -13.09 -7.61 7.44
N ALA A 66 -12.13 -7.00 8.13
CA ALA A 66 -11.79 -7.31 9.52
C ALA A 66 -11.00 -6.15 10.14
N ALA A 67 -10.93 -6.13 11.47
CA ALA A 67 -10.07 -5.19 12.18
C ALA A 67 -8.61 -5.38 11.78
N LEU A 68 -7.90 -4.28 11.51
CA LEU A 68 -6.45 -4.29 11.32
C LEU A 68 -5.79 -4.32 12.71
N PRO A 69 -4.88 -5.27 13.00
CA PRO A 69 -4.16 -5.27 14.27
C PRO A 69 -3.37 -3.96 14.47
N ALA A 70 -3.41 -3.39 15.68
CA ALA A 70 -2.77 -2.11 15.99
C ALA A 70 -1.28 -2.08 15.59
N ALA A 71 -0.54 -3.14 15.90
CA ALA A 71 0.86 -3.26 15.52
C ALA A 71 1.10 -3.28 13.99
N THR A 72 0.13 -3.73 13.19
CA THR A 72 0.23 -3.66 11.72
C THR A 72 -0.03 -2.23 11.24
N HIS A 73 -1.01 -1.55 11.83
CA HIS A 73 -1.31 -0.15 11.55
C HIS A 73 -0.11 0.75 11.89
N GLU A 74 0.48 0.62 13.07
CA GLU A 74 1.65 1.41 13.50
C GLU A 74 2.84 1.23 12.56
N LYS A 75 3.12 -0.01 12.12
CA LYS A 75 4.16 -0.28 11.13
C LYS A 75 3.87 0.37 9.79
N TRP A 76 2.62 0.28 9.33
CA TRP A 76 2.18 0.91 8.10
C TRP A 76 2.39 2.43 8.14
N THR A 77 1.94 3.07 9.22
CA THR A 77 2.12 4.50 9.46
C THR A 77 3.60 4.88 9.53
N GLY A 78 4.43 4.08 10.21
CA GLY A 78 5.87 4.34 10.28
C GLY A 78 6.58 4.27 8.93
N LEU A 79 6.12 3.42 8.01
CA LEU A 79 6.71 3.28 6.68
C LEU A 79 6.19 4.32 5.67
N THR A 80 4.90 4.67 5.74
CA THR A 80 4.21 5.41 4.67
C THR A 80 3.65 6.77 5.09
N GLY A 81 3.59 7.06 6.39
CA GLY A 81 2.98 8.27 6.94
C GLY A 81 1.45 8.29 6.96
N GLN A 82 0.79 7.17 6.63
CA GLN A 82 -0.67 7.03 6.58
C GLN A 82 -1.27 6.33 7.80
#